data_AF-A0AAT9M3F7-F1
#
_entry.id   AF-A0AAT9M3F7-F1
#
_cell.length_a   1.000
_cell.length_b   1.000
_cell.length_c   1.000
_cell.angle_alpha   90.00
_cell.angle_beta   90.00
_cell.angle_gamma   90.00
#
_symmetry.space_group_name_H-M   'P 1'
#
loop_
_entity.id
_entity.type
_entity.pdbx_description
1 polymer ?
#
loop_
_entity_poly.entity_id
_entity_poly.type
_entity_poly.pdbx_seq_one_letter_code
_entity_poly.pdbx_strand_id
1 'polypeptide(L)'
;MSRSAGNTAAVHKNAKTLPSRAVPAVELPAPSEELAAKAVERLGWNGVLLPQLTLLGRKVFVVAELLPDAHAERLCFGVGPVVDRTTVATWVWPELAGKVPPAAVRIVGVLAVAKHWRTGLASAVPFALHGDAAVVLPSSVALTDDYLSNCLPRARRYGLSIVSADPDGTVSMDLAGTPEHASLDQTAVTRWVNEVVYEQVLATAS
;
A
#
# COMPACT_ATOMS: atom_id res chain seq x y z
N MET A 1 -28.25 -47.46 48.77
CA MET A 1 -27.46 -46.94 49.91
C MET A 1 -26.20 -47.81 49.96
N SER A 2 -24.97 -47.34 49.74
CA SER A 2 -24.28 -46.22 50.35
C SER A 2 -23.25 -45.61 49.37
N ARG A 3 -23.06 -44.29 49.46
CA ARG A 3 -22.04 -43.50 48.74
C ARG A 3 -20.72 -43.58 49.49
N SER A 4 -19.60 -43.62 48.77
CA SER A 4 -18.34 -43.02 49.25
C SER A 4 -17.64 -42.32 48.09
N ALA A 5 -17.31 -41.06 48.31
CA ALA A 5 -16.63 -40.17 47.40
C ALA A 5 -15.12 -40.40 47.43
N GLY A 6 -14.49 -40.29 46.26
CA GLY A 6 -13.05 -40.13 46.11
C GLY A 6 -12.81 -38.95 45.18
N ASN A 7 -12.59 -37.76 45.76
CA ASN A 7 -12.10 -36.59 45.04
C ASN A 7 -10.69 -36.88 44.50
N THR A 8 -10.44 -36.66 43.22
CA THR A 8 -9.10 -36.25 42.77
C THR A 8 -9.21 -35.29 41.60
N ALA A 9 -9.16 -34.00 41.95
CA ALA A 9 -8.78 -32.96 41.01
C ALA A 9 -7.29 -33.14 40.66
N ALA A 10 -6.99 -33.45 39.40
CA ALA A 10 -5.63 -33.35 38.89
C ALA A 10 -5.45 -31.97 38.24
N VAL A 11 -4.82 -31.10 39.02
CA VAL A 11 -4.34 -29.77 38.65
C VAL A 11 -3.34 -29.88 37.49
N HIS A 12 -3.54 -29.06 36.45
CA HIS A 12 -2.57 -28.75 35.40
C HIS A 12 -1.19 -28.45 35.97
N LYS A 13 -0.14 -29.12 35.49
CA LYS A 13 1.24 -28.59 35.56
C LYS A 13 2.02 -28.88 34.28
N ASN A 14 2.39 -27.77 33.62
CA ASN A 14 3.58 -27.60 32.78
C ASN A 14 3.61 -28.28 31.40
N ALA A 15 2.73 -27.86 30.50
CA ALA A 15 3.16 -27.68 29.11
C ALA A 15 3.99 -26.38 29.05
N LYS A 16 5.29 -26.47 29.34
CA LYS A 16 6.24 -25.41 29.00
C LYS A 16 6.42 -25.45 27.48
N THR A 17 5.54 -24.77 26.76
CA THR A 17 5.78 -24.34 25.38
C THR A 17 7.03 -23.47 25.40
N LEU A 18 8.15 -24.04 24.96
CA LEU A 18 9.37 -23.27 24.74
C LEU A 18 9.07 -22.21 23.68
N PRO A 19 9.51 -20.95 23.86
CA PRO A 19 9.29 -19.92 22.87
C PRO A 19 9.95 -20.35 21.56
N SER A 20 9.14 -20.27 20.49
CA SER A 20 9.57 -20.25 19.10
C SER A 20 10.91 -19.51 19.00
N ARG A 21 11.93 -20.18 18.45
CA ARG A 21 13.22 -19.62 18.06
C ARG A 21 13.02 -18.17 17.64
N ALA A 22 13.61 -17.23 18.39
CA ALA A 22 13.57 -15.82 18.06
C ALA A 22 14.17 -15.66 16.65
N VAL A 23 13.30 -15.56 15.65
CA VAL A 23 13.70 -15.21 14.29
C VAL A 23 14.27 -13.80 14.43
N PRO A 24 15.51 -13.55 13.97
CA PRO A 24 16.08 -12.21 14.01
C PRO A 24 15.06 -11.24 13.42
N ALA A 25 14.87 -10.09 14.07
CA ALA A 25 13.99 -9.06 13.54
C ALA A 25 14.49 -8.70 12.14
N VAL A 26 13.69 -8.97 11.11
CA VAL A 26 14.06 -8.66 9.73
C VAL A 26 14.21 -7.14 9.64
N GLU A 27 15.39 -6.67 9.26
CA GLU A 27 15.66 -5.25 9.05
C GLU A 27 15.54 -4.90 7.57
N LEU A 28 15.22 -3.63 7.30
CA LEU A 28 15.28 -3.12 5.93
C LEU A 28 16.75 -2.85 5.60
N PRO A 29 17.22 -3.21 4.39
CA PRO A 29 18.62 -3.03 4.01
C PRO A 29 19.03 -1.56 3.82
N ALA A 30 18.06 -0.65 3.63
CA ALA A 30 18.27 0.78 3.51
C ALA A 30 17.02 1.54 4.01
N PRO A 31 17.07 2.89 4.16
CA PRO A 31 15.90 3.70 4.47
C PRO A 31 14.75 3.48 3.49
N SER A 32 13.51 3.52 3.97
CA SER A 32 12.35 3.19 3.14
C SER A 32 12.16 4.11 1.94
N GLU A 33 12.56 5.38 2.06
CA GLU A 33 12.50 6.36 0.96
C GLU A 33 13.47 6.00 -0.17
N GLU A 34 14.70 5.58 0.16
CA GLU A 34 15.69 5.14 -0.81
C GLU A 34 15.23 3.87 -1.52
N LEU A 35 14.71 2.90 -0.77
CA LEU A 35 14.16 1.66 -1.34
C LEU A 35 12.94 1.92 -2.23
N ALA A 36 12.09 2.87 -1.84
CA ALA A 36 10.95 3.29 -2.65
C ALA A 36 11.41 3.92 -3.97
N ALA A 37 12.37 4.85 -3.94
CA ALA A 37 12.90 5.50 -5.14
C ALA A 37 13.49 4.49 -6.13
N LYS A 38 14.35 3.59 -5.66
CA LYS A 38 14.94 2.52 -6.49
C LYS A 38 13.87 1.58 -7.04
N ALA A 39 12.87 1.23 -6.24
CA ALA A 39 11.78 0.37 -6.69
C ALA A 39 10.93 1.04 -7.80
N VAL A 40 10.65 2.34 -7.68
CA VAL A 40 9.94 3.13 -8.70
C VAL A 40 10.70 3.11 -10.02
N GLU A 41 12.01 3.37 -9.99
CA GLU A 41 12.87 3.27 -11.18
C GLU A 41 12.82 1.87 -11.79
N ARG A 42 12.90 0.83 -10.95
CA ARG A 42 12.86 -0.57 -11.41
C ARG A 42 11.52 -0.97 -12.02
N LEU A 43 10.42 -0.42 -11.51
CA LEU A 43 9.07 -0.63 -12.02
C LEU A 43 8.78 0.18 -13.29
N GLY A 44 9.64 1.15 -13.63
CA GLY A 44 9.44 2.04 -14.76
C GLY A 44 8.25 2.99 -14.58
N TRP A 45 7.88 3.29 -13.32
CA TRP A 45 6.81 4.22 -13.02
C TRP A 45 7.27 5.66 -13.20
N ASN A 46 6.56 6.41 -14.03
CA ASN A 46 6.83 7.83 -14.28
C ASN A 46 6.02 8.71 -13.31
N GLY A 47 6.55 9.90 -13.00
CA GLY A 47 5.90 10.88 -12.11
C GLY A 47 6.74 11.23 -10.89
N VAL A 48 6.11 11.95 -9.96
CA VAL A 48 6.73 12.38 -8.71
C VAL A 48 6.47 11.31 -7.64
N LEU A 49 7.55 10.81 -7.04
CA LEU A 49 7.47 9.99 -5.83
C LEU A 49 7.22 10.89 -4.62
N LEU A 50 6.07 10.74 -3.99
CA LEU A 50 5.72 11.48 -2.79
C LEU A 50 6.43 10.91 -1.55
N PRO A 51 6.72 11.76 -0.54
CA PRO A 51 7.11 11.27 0.79
C PRO A 51 6.11 10.25 1.35
N GLN A 52 6.55 9.43 2.31
CA GLN A 52 5.67 8.42 2.89
C GLN A 52 4.42 9.06 3.50
N LEU A 53 3.25 8.64 3.06
CA LEU A 53 1.96 9.11 3.55
C LEU A 53 1.12 7.98 4.14
N THR A 54 0.16 8.36 4.99
CA THR A 54 -0.84 7.42 5.51
C THR A 54 -2.14 7.58 4.75
N LEU A 55 -2.44 6.63 3.86
CA LEU A 55 -3.69 6.57 3.12
C LEU A 55 -4.50 5.35 3.56
N LEU A 56 -5.81 5.52 3.79
CA LEU A 56 -6.69 4.43 4.22
C LEU A 56 -6.14 3.66 5.46
N GLY A 57 -5.43 4.36 6.34
CA GLY A 57 -4.77 3.78 7.52
C GLY A 57 -3.51 2.97 7.24
N ARG A 58 -2.93 3.06 6.03
CA ARG A 58 -1.73 2.34 5.59
C ARG A 58 -0.61 3.29 5.23
N LYS A 59 0.60 2.99 5.68
CA LYS A 59 1.82 3.72 5.28
C LYS A 59 2.26 3.24 3.91
N VAL A 60 2.27 4.15 2.95
CA VAL A 60 2.60 3.86 1.55
C VAL A 60 3.39 5.01 0.93
N PHE A 61 4.08 4.72 -0.16
CA PHE A 61 4.56 5.73 -1.08
C PHE A 61 3.68 5.72 -2.32
N VAL A 62 3.46 6.89 -2.88
CA VAL A 62 2.61 7.07 -4.06
C VAL A 62 3.44 7.77 -5.13
N VAL A 63 3.37 7.23 -6.35
CA VAL A 63 3.88 7.91 -7.55
C VAL A 63 2.70 8.51 -8.27
N ALA A 64 2.76 9.82 -8.51
CA ALA A 64 1.68 10.54 -9.16
C ALA A 64 2.20 11.55 -10.19
N GLU A 65 1.39 11.78 -11.21
CA GLU A 65 1.61 12.82 -12.20
C GLU A 65 0.55 13.90 -12.05
N LEU A 66 0.98 15.15 -12.12
CA LEU A 66 0.06 16.29 -12.22
C LEU A 66 -0.52 16.32 -13.63
N LEU A 67 -1.84 16.48 -13.74
CA LEU A 67 -2.55 16.65 -15.01
C LEU A 67 -2.66 18.15 -15.31
N PRO A 68 -1.84 18.71 -16.23
CA PRO A 68 -1.70 20.17 -16.35
C PRO A 68 -2.99 20.88 -16.69
N ASP A 69 -3.80 20.32 -17.60
CA ASP A 69 -5.06 20.93 -18.02
C ASP A 69 -6.08 20.99 -16.87
N ALA A 70 -6.23 19.89 -16.12
CA ALA A 70 -7.13 19.84 -14.96
C ALA A 70 -6.64 20.73 -13.80
N HIS A 71 -5.31 20.80 -13.61
CA HIS A 71 -4.70 21.71 -12.64
C HIS A 71 -4.93 23.18 -13.03
N ALA A 72 -4.73 23.54 -14.30
CA ALA A 72 -4.97 24.88 -14.81
C ALA A 72 -6.44 25.29 -14.70
N GLU A 73 -7.37 24.39 -15.04
CA GLU A 73 -8.81 24.63 -14.86
C GLU A 73 -9.13 24.98 -13.41
N ARG A 74 -8.62 24.18 -12.47
CA ARG A 74 -8.78 24.43 -11.03
C ARG A 74 -8.21 25.78 -10.59
N LEU A 75 -7.04 26.16 -11.08
CA LEU A 75 -6.45 27.48 -10.78
C LEU A 75 -7.34 28.62 -11.31
N CYS A 76 -7.87 28.51 -12.53
CA CYS A 76 -8.78 29.49 -13.12
C CYS A 76 -10.05 29.68 -12.29
N PHE A 77 -10.58 28.61 -11.70
CA PHE A 77 -11.75 28.66 -10.82
C PHE A 77 -11.41 28.88 -9.33
N GLY A 78 -10.13 29.03 -8.97
CA GLY A 78 -9.69 29.23 -7.59
C GLY A 78 -9.94 28.03 -6.67
N VAL A 79 -9.94 26.81 -7.21
CA VAL A 79 -10.24 25.58 -6.46
C VAL A 79 -8.97 24.78 -6.17
N GLY A 80 -8.55 24.74 -4.91
CA GLY A 80 -7.43 23.92 -4.46
C GLY A 80 -7.76 22.42 -4.32
N PRO A 81 -6.83 21.63 -3.76
CA PRO A 81 -7.13 20.28 -3.27
C PRO A 81 -8.22 20.30 -2.18
N VAL A 82 -9.13 19.32 -2.19
CA VAL A 82 -10.20 19.19 -1.18
C VAL A 82 -10.05 17.88 -0.41
N VAL A 83 -9.43 17.91 0.75
CA VAL A 83 -9.13 16.71 1.55
C VAL A 83 -10.24 16.31 2.55
N ASP A 84 -11.27 17.14 2.72
CA ASP A 84 -12.44 16.79 3.52
C ASP A 84 -13.24 15.66 2.86
N ARG A 85 -13.24 14.51 3.52
CA ARG A 85 -13.86 13.29 2.98
C ARG A 85 -15.37 13.41 2.80
N THR A 86 -16.04 14.19 3.64
CA THR A 86 -17.50 14.38 3.58
C THR A 86 -17.87 15.19 2.33
N THR A 87 -17.15 16.28 2.08
CA THR A 87 -17.30 17.11 0.89
C THR A 87 -17.08 16.30 -0.38
N VAL A 88 -15.95 15.58 -0.47
CA VAL A 88 -15.65 14.75 -1.64
C VAL A 88 -16.67 13.64 -1.85
N ALA A 89 -17.24 13.09 -0.76
CA ALA A 89 -18.28 12.08 -0.86
C ALA A 89 -19.59 12.59 -1.51
N THR A 90 -19.84 13.90 -1.53
CA THR A 90 -20.96 14.47 -2.28
C THR A 90 -20.73 14.49 -3.79
N TRP A 91 -19.48 14.46 -4.25
CA TRP A 91 -19.15 14.66 -5.67
C TRP A 91 -19.58 13.50 -6.57
N VAL A 92 -19.82 12.33 -5.98
CA VAL A 92 -20.34 11.16 -6.70
C VAL A 92 -21.86 11.19 -6.85
N TRP A 93 -22.54 12.19 -6.28
CA TRP A 93 -23.98 12.35 -6.43
C TRP A 93 -24.33 12.77 -7.86
N PRO A 94 -25.36 12.16 -8.49
CA PRO A 94 -25.76 12.50 -9.86
C PRO A 94 -26.03 13.99 -10.08
N GLU A 95 -26.51 14.70 -9.06
CA GLU A 95 -26.84 16.13 -9.09
C GLU A 95 -25.62 17.04 -9.31
N LEU A 96 -24.43 16.52 -8.94
CA LEU A 96 -23.14 17.19 -9.09
C LEU A 96 -22.32 16.66 -10.28
N ALA A 97 -22.85 15.72 -11.06
CA ALA A 97 -22.19 15.24 -12.27
C ALA A 97 -21.86 16.40 -13.22
N GLY A 98 -20.58 16.48 -13.64
CA GLY A 98 -20.07 17.56 -14.50
C GLY A 98 -19.93 18.93 -13.84
N LYS A 99 -20.22 19.06 -12.53
CA LYS A 99 -20.07 20.31 -11.77
C LYS A 99 -18.96 20.26 -10.72
N VAL A 100 -18.33 19.11 -10.57
CA VAL A 100 -17.25 18.89 -9.60
C VAL A 100 -15.92 19.21 -10.25
N PRO A 101 -14.91 19.68 -9.48
CA PRO A 101 -13.59 19.94 -10.02
C PRO A 101 -13.02 18.69 -10.72
N PRO A 102 -12.29 18.83 -11.83
CA PRO A 102 -11.64 17.69 -12.47
C PRO A 102 -10.55 17.10 -11.57
N ALA A 103 -10.29 15.79 -11.63
CA ALA A 103 -9.15 15.20 -10.90
C ALA A 103 -7.85 15.79 -11.46
N ALA A 104 -7.02 16.39 -10.60
CA ALA A 104 -5.83 17.13 -11.03
C ALA A 104 -4.55 16.29 -11.03
N VAL A 105 -4.62 15.03 -10.58
CA VAL A 105 -3.49 14.10 -10.60
C VAL A 105 -3.90 12.74 -11.15
N ARG A 106 -2.95 12.03 -11.72
CA ARG A 106 -3.05 10.60 -12.04
C ARG A 106 -2.12 9.83 -11.12
N ILE A 107 -2.68 8.89 -10.36
CA ILE A 107 -1.87 7.96 -9.55
C ILE A 107 -1.33 6.91 -10.50
N VAL A 108 0.00 6.84 -10.62
CA VAL A 108 0.69 5.88 -11.48
C VAL A 108 0.82 4.55 -10.74
N GLY A 109 1.25 4.61 -9.48
CA GLY A 109 1.27 3.44 -8.64
C GLY A 109 1.46 3.75 -7.16
N VAL A 110 1.19 2.75 -6.34
CA VAL A 110 1.33 2.79 -4.89
C VAL A 110 2.22 1.64 -4.45
N LEU A 111 3.23 1.91 -3.63
CA LEU A 111 4.10 0.86 -3.13
C LEU A 111 4.22 0.89 -1.60
N ALA A 112 4.30 -0.30 -1.01
CA ALA A 112 4.55 -0.49 0.42
C ALA A 112 5.94 -1.09 0.64
N VAL A 113 6.80 -0.38 1.37
CA VAL A 113 8.09 -0.91 1.83
C VAL A 113 7.88 -1.55 3.19
N ALA A 114 8.16 -2.85 3.32
CA ALA A 114 7.87 -3.60 4.54
C ALA A 114 8.92 -4.66 4.87
N LYS A 115 9.10 -4.91 6.17
CA LYS A 115 9.97 -5.99 6.68
C LYS A 115 9.37 -7.38 6.49
N HIS A 116 8.06 -7.46 6.29
CA HIS A 116 7.31 -8.71 6.18
C HIS A 116 6.28 -8.61 5.06
N TRP A 117 6.19 -9.66 4.25
CA TRP A 117 5.29 -9.68 3.10
C TRP A 117 3.81 -9.53 3.46
N ARG A 118 3.37 -10.10 4.60
CA ARG A 118 1.98 -9.98 5.06
C ARG A 118 1.60 -8.53 5.30
N THR A 119 2.48 -7.76 5.95
CA THR A 119 2.28 -6.33 6.20
C THR A 119 2.34 -5.52 4.91
N GLY A 120 3.28 -5.86 4.03
CA GLY A 120 3.40 -5.23 2.72
C GLY A 120 2.14 -5.40 1.87
N LEU A 121 1.66 -6.63 1.69
CA LEU A 121 0.42 -6.92 0.97
C LEU A 121 -0.79 -6.26 1.64
N ALA A 122 -0.92 -6.34 2.97
CA ALA A 122 -2.03 -5.69 3.68
C ALA A 122 -2.06 -4.16 3.49
N SER A 123 -0.90 -3.55 3.20
CA SER A 123 -0.77 -2.12 2.94
C SER A 123 -1.01 -1.78 1.48
N ALA A 124 -0.52 -2.58 0.53
CA ALA A 124 -0.59 -2.28 -0.91
C ALA A 124 -1.88 -2.77 -1.60
N VAL A 125 -2.46 -3.91 -1.19
CA VAL A 125 -3.65 -4.50 -1.83
C VAL A 125 -4.84 -3.53 -1.95
N PRO A 126 -5.18 -2.70 -0.94
CA PRO A 126 -6.28 -1.74 -1.08
C PRO A 126 -6.11 -0.75 -2.22
N PHE A 127 -4.87 -0.54 -2.69
CA PHE A 127 -4.54 0.41 -3.75
C PHE A 127 -4.44 -0.20 -5.13
N ALA A 128 -4.54 -1.52 -5.28
CA ALA A 128 -4.59 -2.19 -6.58
C ALA A 128 -5.78 -1.74 -7.45
N LEU A 129 -6.78 -1.11 -6.82
CA LEU A 129 -7.90 -0.47 -7.51
C LEU A 129 -7.55 0.94 -8.03
N HIS A 130 -6.61 1.65 -7.41
CA HIS A 130 -6.32 3.06 -7.72
C HIS A 130 -5.20 3.27 -8.76
N GLY A 131 -4.49 2.20 -9.12
CA GLY A 131 -3.36 2.20 -10.04
C GLY A 131 -2.52 0.94 -9.84
N ASP A 132 -1.31 0.91 -10.39
CA ASP A 132 -0.39 -0.20 -10.16
C ASP A 132 -0.03 -0.27 -8.66
N ALA A 133 0.14 -1.49 -8.13
CA ALA A 133 0.49 -1.69 -6.74
C ALA A 133 1.72 -2.58 -6.59
N ALA A 134 2.63 -2.21 -5.68
CA ALA A 134 3.86 -2.95 -5.45
C ALA A 134 4.19 -3.13 -3.96
N VAL A 135 4.97 -4.15 -3.65
CA VAL A 135 5.58 -4.33 -2.33
C VAL A 135 7.08 -4.48 -2.47
N VAL A 136 7.82 -3.74 -1.64
CA VAL A 136 9.28 -3.86 -1.52
C VAL A 136 9.61 -4.62 -0.24
N LEU A 137 10.38 -5.69 -0.38
CA LEU A 137 10.75 -6.61 0.71
C LEU A 137 12.26 -6.82 0.74
N PRO A 138 12.88 -7.01 1.92
CA PRO A 138 14.26 -7.48 2.00
C PRO A 138 14.41 -8.85 1.33
N SER A 139 15.51 -9.10 0.62
CA SER A 139 15.77 -10.39 -0.05
C SER A 139 15.89 -11.57 0.94
N SER A 140 16.20 -11.29 2.21
CA SER A 140 16.13 -12.28 3.30
C SER A 140 14.73 -12.88 3.52
N VAL A 141 13.66 -12.19 3.10
CA VAL A 141 12.28 -12.69 3.12
C VAL A 141 11.97 -13.50 1.86
N ALA A 142 12.55 -13.11 0.72
CA ALA A 142 12.28 -13.68 -0.61
C ALA A 142 12.78 -15.14 -0.79
N LEU A 143 13.64 -15.62 0.12
CA LEU A 143 14.22 -16.96 0.05
C LEU A 143 13.54 -17.99 0.98
N THR A 144 12.38 -17.64 1.55
CA THR A 144 11.66 -18.53 2.49
C THR A 144 10.59 -19.38 1.80
N ASP A 145 10.32 -20.57 2.32
CA ASP A 145 9.24 -21.43 1.82
C ASP A 145 7.86 -20.73 1.90
N ASP A 146 7.62 -19.96 2.97
CA ASP A 146 6.41 -19.15 3.14
C ASP A 146 6.28 -18.06 2.07
N TYR A 147 7.40 -17.51 1.58
CA TYR A 147 7.38 -16.54 0.49
C TYR A 147 6.93 -17.17 -0.83
N LEU A 148 7.51 -18.30 -1.20
CA LEU A 148 7.18 -18.99 -2.45
C LEU A 148 5.76 -19.59 -2.42
N SER A 149 5.36 -20.19 -1.30
CA SER A 149 4.08 -20.88 -1.15
C SER A 149 2.90 -19.93 -0.86
N ASN A 150 3.13 -18.81 -0.18
CA ASN A 150 2.04 -17.90 0.23
C ASN A 150 2.16 -16.48 -0.33
N CYS A 151 3.35 -15.87 -0.34
CA CYS A 151 3.49 -14.48 -0.77
C CYS A 151 3.23 -14.33 -2.28
N LEU A 152 4.03 -15.00 -3.11
CA LEU A 152 3.96 -14.84 -4.57
C LEU A 152 2.58 -15.20 -5.16
N PRO A 153 1.91 -16.32 -4.75
CA PRO A 153 0.59 -16.63 -5.26
C PRO A 153 -0.47 -15.58 -4.88
N ARG A 154 -0.39 -15.01 -3.67
CA ARG A 154 -1.32 -13.94 -3.24
C ARG A 154 -1.05 -12.64 -3.97
N ALA A 155 0.21 -12.25 -4.11
CA ALA A 155 0.60 -11.06 -4.87
C ALA A 155 0.06 -11.15 -6.30
N ARG A 156 0.27 -12.29 -6.97
CA ARG A 156 -0.26 -12.56 -8.31
C ARG A 156 -1.78 -12.50 -8.37
N ARG A 157 -2.49 -13.07 -7.38
CA ARG A 157 -3.96 -13.03 -7.30
C ARG A 157 -4.50 -11.61 -7.26
N TYR A 158 -3.78 -10.69 -6.61
CA TYR A 158 -4.18 -9.29 -6.50
C TYR A 158 -3.54 -8.38 -7.58
N GLY A 159 -2.74 -8.93 -8.50
CA GLY A 159 -2.05 -8.16 -9.54
C GLY A 159 -0.86 -7.32 -9.06
N LEU A 160 -0.33 -7.55 -7.86
CA LEU A 160 0.77 -6.74 -7.30
C LEU A 160 2.13 -7.16 -7.85
N SER A 161 3.00 -6.16 -8.03
CA SER A 161 4.44 -6.35 -8.22
C SER A 161 5.14 -6.64 -6.89
N ILE A 162 6.14 -7.51 -6.89
CA ILE A 162 7.02 -7.75 -5.75
C ILE A 162 8.45 -7.42 -6.15
N VAL A 163 9.07 -6.53 -5.38
CA VAL A 163 10.45 -6.09 -5.53
C VAL A 163 11.22 -6.55 -4.31
N SER A 164 12.34 -7.24 -4.52
CA SER A 164 13.29 -7.59 -3.47
C SER A 164 14.37 -6.51 -3.36
N ALA A 165 14.84 -6.26 -2.13
CA ALA A 165 15.93 -5.36 -1.83
C ALA A 165 17.07 -6.13 -1.16
N ASP A 166 18.23 -6.11 -1.79
CA ASP A 166 19.45 -6.77 -1.31
C ASP A 166 20.16 -5.94 -0.24
N PRO A 167 21.06 -6.56 0.56
CA PRO A 167 21.80 -5.86 1.62
C PRO A 167 22.68 -4.68 1.14
N ASP A 168 23.06 -4.67 -0.13
CA ASP A 168 23.78 -3.56 -0.77
C ASP A 168 22.84 -2.42 -1.23
N GLY A 169 21.54 -2.58 -1.00
CA GLY A 169 20.51 -1.65 -1.41
C GLY A 169 20.12 -1.77 -2.89
N THR A 170 20.62 -2.77 -3.62
CA THR A 170 20.17 -3.08 -4.98
C THR A 170 18.74 -3.62 -4.93
N VAL A 171 17.89 -3.23 -5.88
CA VAL A 171 16.52 -3.76 -5.97
C VAL A 171 16.35 -4.62 -7.21
N SER A 172 15.63 -5.72 -7.06
CA SER A 172 15.34 -6.67 -8.13
C SER A 172 13.85 -7.00 -8.18
N MET A 173 13.33 -7.37 -9.35
CA MET A 173 11.91 -7.68 -9.51
C MET A 173 11.70 -9.18 -9.43
N ASP A 174 11.01 -9.63 -8.38
CA ASP A 174 10.69 -11.04 -8.15
C ASP A 174 9.40 -11.45 -8.86
N LEU A 175 8.44 -10.53 -8.90
CA LEU A 175 7.16 -10.72 -9.57
C LEU A 175 6.74 -9.40 -10.23
N ALA A 176 6.50 -9.44 -11.54
CA ALA A 176 5.82 -8.35 -12.22
C ALA A 176 4.32 -8.42 -11.91
N GLY A 177 3.75 -7.27 -11.54
CA GLY A 177 2.31 -7.10 -11.42
C GLY A 177 1.61 -7.16 -12.77
N THR A 178 0.29 -7.27 -12.74
CA THR A 178 -0.55 -7.16 -13.93
C THR A 178 -1.14 -5.76 -13.92
N PRO A 179 -0.79 -4.88 -14.87
CA PRO A 179 -1.35 -3.55 -14.92
C PRO A 179 -2.82 -3.66 -15.36
N GLU A 180 -3.73 -3.73 -14.40
CA GLU A 180 -5.16 -3.70 -14.65
C GLU A 180 -5.62 -2.23 -14.66
N HIS A 181 -5.57 -1.62 -15.84
CA HIS A 181 -6.12 -0.29 -16.07
C HIS A 181 -7.66 -0.37 -16.17
N ALA A 182 -8.31 -0.97 -15.18
CA ALA A 182 -9.76 -0.90 -15.08
C ALA A 182 -10.14 0.58 -14.93
N SER A 183 -10.89 1.12 -15.89
CA SER A 183 -11.51 2.43 -15.76
C SER A 183 -12.48 2.34 -14.59
N LEU A 184 -12.01 2.72 -13.41
CA LEU A 184 -12.88 2.72 -12.24
C LEU A 184 -13.93 3.80 -12.41
N ASP A 185 -15.18 3.43 -12.14
CA ASP A 185 -16.20 4.39 -11.76
C ASP A 185 -15.64 5.23 -10.59
N GLN A 186 -15.80 6.56 -10.69
CA GLN A 186 -15.31 7.48 -9.67
C GLN A 186 -16.07 7.24 -8.35
N THR A 187 -15.52 6.39 -7.49
CA THR A 187 -16.02 6.23 -6.12
C THR A 187 -15.59 7.42 -5.26
N ALA A 188 -16.34 7.70 -4.20
CA ALA A 188 -15.99 8.75 -3.24
C ALA A 188 -14.60 8.53 -2.63
N VAL A 189 -14.20 7.27 -2.43
CA VAL A 189 -12.88 6.92 -1.88
C VAL A 189 -11.79 7.18 -2.91
N THR A 190 -11.95 6.70 -4.15
CA THR A 190 -10.99 6.98 -5.24
C THR A 190 -10.80 8.48 -5.42
N ARG A 191 -11.90 9.23 -5.39
CA ARG A 191 -11.87 10.68 -5.52
C ARG A 191 -11.15 11.34 -4.36
N TRP A 192 -11.43 10.94 -3.13
CA TRP A 192 -10.76 11.49 -1.94
C TRP A 192 -9.26 11.18 -1.94
N VAL A 193 -8.86 9.95 -2.31
CA VAL A 193 -7.44 9.59 -2.45
C VAL A 193 -6.76 10.49 -3.48
N ASN A 194 -7.41 10.79 -4.61
CA ASN A 194 -6.88 11.71 -5.62
C ASN A 194 -6.62 13.12 -5.05
N GLU A 195 -7.56 13.65 -4.25
CA GLU A 195 -7.42 14.98 -3.64
C GLU A 195 -6.27 15.04 -2.62
N VAL A 196 -6.12 14.00 -1.79
CA VAL A 196 -5.01 13.92 -0.83
C VAL A 196 -3.67 13.83 -1.57
N VAL A 197 -3.59 13.02 -2.63
CA VAL A 197 -2.37 12.93 -3.45
C VAL A 197 -2.08 14.25 -4.15
N TYR A 198 -3.11 14.94 -4.65
CA TYR A 198 -2.96 16.25 -5.29
C TYR A 198 -2.41 17.31 -4.33
N GLU A 199 -2.91 17.36 -3.10
CA GLU A 199 -2.34 18.22 -2.05
C GLU A 199 -0.84 17.96 -1.83
N GLN A 200 -0.45 16.69 -1.74
CA GLN A 200 0.94 16.31 -1.53
C GLN A 200 1.83 16.59 -2.75
N VAL A 201 1.32 16.43 -3.97
CA VAL A 201 2.04 16.82 -5.19
C VAL A 201 2.33 18.33 -5.19
N LEU A 202 1.35 19.16 -4.85
CA LEU A 202 1.55 20.61 -4.77
C LEU A 202 2.51 21.00 -3.66
N ALA A 203 2.44 20.34 -2.50
CA ALA A 203 3.34 20.59 -1.37
C ALA A 203 4.79 20.19 -1.67
N THR A 204 5.01 19.18 -2.53
CA THR A 204 6.35 18.71 -2.91
C THR A 204 6.95 19.56 -4.05
N ALA A 205 6.11 20.19 -4.86
CA ALA A 205 6.55 21.07 -5.96
C ALA A 205 6.83 22.52 -5.53
N SER A 206 6.47 22.89 -4.30
CA SER A 206 6.66 24.24 -3.72
C SER A 206 7.95 24.33 -2.91
#